data_AF-A0A4R4D794-F1
#
_entry.id   AF-A0A4R4D794-F1
#
_cell.length_a   1.000
_cell.length_b   1.000
_cell.length_c   1.000
_cell.angle_alpha   90.00
_cell.angle_beta   90.00
_cell.angle_gamma   90.00
#
_symmetry.space_group_name_H-M   'P 1'
#
loop_
_entity.id
_entity.type
_entity.pdbx_description
1 polymer ?
#
loop_
_entity_poly.entity_id
_entity_poly.type
_entity_poly.pdbx_seq_one_letter_code
_entity_poly.pdbx_strand_id
1 'polypeptide(L)'
;MSETPETPASAAPPAQRNSPLDPPAPRRLDPAAVMIGVGGVVLLVALWWLLNTPRATSEAAVDPSRVAQIEQRLGTLEGVRGELGALGGRLQALAPLEGRVQALENKPAPAMPDLRPLEGQVASLAERAAVAERSAAQSTDRAAANERRIQALESRPAFDPAAVAPRAALDSLGNRVEAQAARIQQLDTDLGRRIQEAAQADQQREQAAQQALTQRLAELARADEQREQAAQQSTQQRLQQVETTLSGRVAALEQAQKQMQALESRTARLAAIDRLRGALLAGQPLGEALGRLDQPPPALAQFAQKAPPTEASLRLSFEDAARAARAASDAAMKPDGSRTGVVDSAVTRLSGLVTVRRGEQVVWGDAAEAEIERARRALEAGDIEMSLQHLDKLPPPARAAMQGWADQARALLAARAALRQMAAG
;
A
#
# COMPACT_ATOMS: atom_id res chain seq x y z
N MET A 1 41.88 6.48 -56.79
CA MET A 1 40.98 7.08 -55.79
C MET A 1 41.23 6.46 -54.41
N SER A 2 42.13 6.91 -53.53
CA SER A 2 43.37 7.66 -53.74
C SER A 2 44.32 7.47 -52.54
N GLU A 3 45.64 7.29 -52.69
CA GLU A 3 46.44 6.84 -53.86
C GLU A 3 47.83 6.34 -53.35
N THR A 4 48.75 5.99 -54.25
CA THR A 4 50.17 5.57 -54.00
C THR A 4 51.14 6.48 -54.78
N PRO A 5 52.50 6.41 -54.68
CA PRO A 5 53.43 5.60 -53.84
C PRO A 5 54.16 6.48 -52.78
N GLU A 6 55.41 6.37 -52.27
CA GLU A 6 56.62 5.50 -52.37
C GLU A 6 57.40 5.60 -50.99
N THR A 7 58.48 4.94 -50.53
CA THR A 7 59.68 4.19 -51.04
C THR A 7 60.77 5.05 -51.77
N PRO A 8 62.07 4.63 -51.91
CA PRO A 8 62.79 3.46 -51.35
C PRO A 8 64.24 3.69 -50.78
N ALA A 9 64.75 2.67 -50.05
CA ALA A 9 66.11 2.05 -50.10
C ALA A 9 67.45 2.75 -49.68
N SER A 10 68.48 1.87 -49.56
CA SER A 10 69.95 2.03 -49.37
C SER A 10 70.48 2.55 -48.02
N ALA A 11 71.28 1.85 -47.18
CA ALA A 11 72.21 0.68 -47.24
C ALA A 11 73.71 0.98 -47.46
N ALA A 12 74.54 0.79 -46.40
CA ALA A 12 76.00 0.51 -46.45
C ALA A 12 76.57 0.10 -45.06
N PRO A 13 77.49 -0.89 -44.97
CA PRO A 13 78.33 -1.21 -43.78
C PRO A 13 79.84 -1.02 -44.11
N PRO A 14 80.86 -1.53 -43.37
CA PRO A 14 81.03 -1.90 -41.95
C PRO A 14 82.26 -1.14 -41.31
N ALA A 15 82.95 -1.75 -40.32
CA ALA A 15 84.34 -1.47 -39.85
C ALA A 15 84.58 -0.20 -38.96
N GLN A 16 85.56 -0.14 -38.03
CA GLN A 16 86.57 -1.12 -37.54
C GLN A 16 87.15 -0.75 -36.14
N ARG A 17 87.56 -1.78 -35.36
CA ARG A 17 88.70 -1.85 -34.39
C ARG A 17 88.80 -0.93 -33.14
N ASN A 18 88.94 -1.62 -32.00
CA ASN A 18 89.93 -1.44 -30.90
C ASN A 18 89.98 -0.10 -30.12
N SER A 19 89.50 -0.05 -28.85
CA SER A 19 90.30 -0.19 -27.60
C SER A 19 90.92 1.14 -27.09
N PRO A 20 91.33 1.31 -25.80
CA PRO A 20 91.40 0.35 -24.68
C PRO A 20 90.80 0.84 -23.30
N LEU A 21 90.82 -0.08 -22.31
CA LEU A 21 91.02 0.07 -20.84
C LEU A 21 90.46 1.26 -20.01
N ASP A 22 89.70 0.88 -18.96
CA ASP A 22 89.64 1.36 -17.54
C ASP A 22 90.24 2.71 -17.09
N PRO A 23 89.60 3.46 -16.15
CA PRO A 23 89.37 3.01 -14.75
C PRO A 23 88.03 3.47 -14.10
N PRO A 24 87.72 3.17 -12.79
CA PRO A 24 86.34 3.14 -12.29
C PRO A 24 85.76 4.46 -11.76
N ALA A 25 84.43 4.46 -11.57
CA ALA A 25 83.61 5.65 -11.33
C ALA A 25 83.47 6.11 -9.86
N PRO A 26 83.35 7.43 -9.61
CA PRO A 26 82.69 7.97 -8.42
C PRO A 26 81.16 7.96 -8.61
N ARG A 27 80.42 7.45 -7.61
CA ARG A 27 78.94 7.48 -7.62
C ARG A 27 78.43 8.91 -7.53
N ARG A 28 77.69 9.37 -8.55
CA ARG A 28 76.87 10.59 -8.46
C ARG A 28 75.47 10.22 -7.95
N LEU A 29 74.97 10.98 -6.98
CA LEU A 29 73.59 10.85 -6.50
C LEU A 29 72.63 11.36 -7.59
N ASP A 30 71.59 10.57 -7.87
CA ASP A 30 70.58 10.90 -8.86
C ASP A 30 69.65 12.02 -8.32
N PRO A 31 69.50 13.16 -9.01
CA PRO A 31 68.62 14.24 -8.56
C PRO A 31 67.15 13.82 -8.41
N ALA A 32 66.69 12.77 -9.12
CA ALA A 32 65.34 12.24 -8.95
C ALA A 32 65.10 11.70 -7.52
N ALA A 33 66.12 11.05 -6.92
CA ALA A 33 66.02 10.51 -5.56
C ALA A 33 65.88 11.62 -4.51
N VAL A 34 66.52 12.77 -4.73
CA VAL A 34 66.43 13.94 -3.83
C VAL A 34 65.01 14.52 -3.83
N MET A 35 64.39 14.64 -5.01
CA MET A 35 63.01 15.15 -5.13
C MET A 35 61.98 14.22 -4.46
N ILE A 36 62.16 12.90 -4.57
CA ILE A 36 61.32 11.91 -3.87
C ILE A 36 61.51 12.02 -2.34
N GLY A 37 62.75 12.19 -1.87
CA GLY A 37 63.05 12.39 -0.45
C GLY A 37 62.39 13.65 0.13
N VAL A 38 62.49 14.79 -0.57
CA VAL A 38 61.83 16.05 -0.18
C VAL A 38 60.31 15.89 -0.17
N GLY A 39 59.73 15.26 -1.20
CA GLY A 39 58.29 14.96 -1.26
C GLY A 39 57.82 14.13 -0.06
N GLY A 40 58.55 13.08 0.31
CA GLY A 40 58.26 12.24 1.47
C GLY A 40 58.30 13.01 2.80
N VAL A 41 59.30 13.89 2.99
CA VAL A 41 59.40 14.72 4.20
C VAL A 41 58.23 15.71 4.30
N VAL A 42 57.85 16.36 3.19
CA VAL A 42 56.69 17.28 3.18
C VAL A 42 55.39 16.53 3.50
N LEU A 43 55.21 15.31 2.98
CA LEU A 43 54.03 14.50 3.24
C LEU A 43 53.97 14.04 4.71
N LEU A 44 55.11 13.67 5.31
CA LEU A 44 55.19 13.33 6.74
C LEU A 44 54.93 14.55 7.65
N VAL A 45 55.44 15.73 7.31
CA VAL A 45 55.17 16.98 8.05
C VAL A 45 53.69 17.36 7.93
N ALA A 46 53.08 17.24 6.75
CA ALA A 46 51.66 17.48 6.55
C ALA A 46 50.78 16.50 7.34
N LEU A 47 51.15 15.21 7.36
CA LEU A 47 50.43 14.17 8.11
C LEU A 47 50.56 14.38 9.63
N TRP A 48 51.75 14.76 10.12
CA TRP A 48 51.97 15.12 11.52
C TRP A 48 51.19 16.36 11.92
N TRP A 49 51.15 17.39 11.07
CA TRP A 49 50.36 18.59 11.30
C TRP A 49 48.85 18.29 11.33
N LEU A 50 48.36 17.41 10.45
CA LEU A 50 46.96 16.95 10.42
C LEU A 50 46.56 16.12 11.65
N LEU A 51 47.52 15.44 12.29
CA LEU A 51 47.32 14.67 13.52
C LEU A 51 47.44 15.53 14.79
N ASN A 52 48.31 16.54 14.79
CA ASN A 52 48.66 17.34 15.98
C ASN A 52 47.94 18.70 16.06
N THR A 53 47.30 19.16 14.98
CA THR A 53 46.42 20.33 15.02
C THR A 53 45.07 19.92 15.61
N PRO A 54 44.61 20.51 16.73
CA PRO A 54 43.28 20.22 17.25
C PRO A 54 42.25 20.61 16.19
N ARG A 55 41.40 19.65 15.80
CA ARG A 55 40.30 19.92 14.86
C ARG A 55 39.39 20.95 15.49
N ALA A 56 39.43 22.18 14.96
CA ALA A 56 38.35 23.12 15.18
C ALA A 56 37.08 22.47 14.64
N THR A 57 36.24 21.95 15.54
CA THR A 57 34.85 21.67 15.23
C THR A 57 34.21 23.00 14.92
N SER A 58 34.22 23.36 13.64
CA SER A 58 33.20 24.24 13.11
C SER A 58 31.87 23.55 13.39
N GLU A 59 31.25 23.93 14.50
CA GLU A 59 29.81 23.99 14.57
C GLU A 59 29.38 24.80 13.35
N ALA A 60 28.99 24.09 12.30
CA ALA A 60 27.91 24.55 11.47
C ALA A 60 26.72 24.65 12.41
N ALA A 61 26.62 25.80 13.11
CA ALA A 61 25.45 26.16 13.89
C ALA A 61 24.27 25.94 12.95
N VAL A 62 23.48 24.92 13.26
CA VAL A 62 22.44 24.43 12.38
C VAL A 62 21.35 25.48 12.40
N ASP A 63 21.50 26.45 11.49
CA ASP A 63 20.72 27.67 11.44
C ASP A 63 19.24 27.30 11.48
N PRO A 64 18.50 27.69 12.54
CA PRO A 64 17.13 27.22 12.74
C PRO A 64 16.22 27.67 11.60
N SER A 65 16.57 28.74 10.87
CA SER A 65 15.88 29.13 9.64
C SER A 65 16.02 28.09 8.52
N ARG A 66 17.18 27.42 8.41
CA ARG A 66 17.41 26.34 7.44
C ARG A 66 16.69 25.05 7.82
N VAL A 67 16.63 24.71 9.11
CA VAL A 67 15.85 23.55 9.58
C VAL A 67 14.37 23.78 9.32
N ALA A 68 13.81 24.91 9.76
CA ALA A 68 12.42 25.27 9.49
C ALA A 68 12.11 25.29 7.99
N GLN A 69 13.04 25.77 7.14
CA GLN A 69 12.88 25.76 5.69
C GLN A 69 13.01 24.35 5.06
N ILE A 70 13.73 23.42 5.68
CA ILE A 70 13.79 22.00 5.27
C ILE A 70 12.52 21.27 5.72
N GLU A 71 12.04 21.50 6.94
CA GLU A 71 10.78 20.97 7.47
C GLU A 71 9.58 21.45 6.65
N GLN A 72 9.55 22.74 6.30
CA GLN A 72 8.52 23.32 5.43
C GLN A 72 8.58 22.75 4.00
N ARG A 73 9.77 22.38 3.50
CA ARG A 73 9.94 21.66 2.22
C ARG A 73 9.55 20.18 2.32
N LEU A 74 9.76 19.52 3.46
CA LEU A 74 9.21 18.18 3.70
C LEU A 74 7.69 18.23 3.71
N GLY A 75 7.08 19.18 4.43
CA GLY A 75 5.62 19.35 4.48
C GLY A 75 4.98 19.57 3.10
N THR A 76 5.62 20.33 2.19
CA THR A 76 5.11 20.46 0.82
C THR A 76 5.31 19.20 -0.02
N LEU A 77 6.42 18.48 0.13
CA LEU A 77 6.63 17.17 -0.54
C LEU A 77 5.66 16.10 -0.03
N GLU A 78 5.32 16.12 1.26
CA GLU A 78 4.36 15.20 1.88
C GLU A 78 2.92 15.53 1.47
N GLY A 79 2.60 16.83 1.32
CA GLY A 79 1.37 17.30 0.67
C GLY A 79 1.25 16.80 -0.77
N VAL A 80 2.28 16.99 -1.59
CA VAL A 80 2.33 16.47 -2.98
C VAL A 80 2.20 14.94 -3.02
N ARG A 81 2.76 14.23 -2.03
CA ARG A 81 2.58 12.77 -1.88
C ARG A 81 1.13 12.40 -1.58
N GLY A 82 0.42 13.19 -0.77
CA GLY A 82 -1.01 13.09 -0.52
C GLY A 82 -1.85 13.35 -1.78
N GLU A 83 -1.52 14.38 -2.55
CA GLU A 83 -2.19 14.68 -3.83
C GLU A 83 -1.97 13.58 -4.88
N LEU A 84 -0.76 13.02 -4.98
CA LEU A 84 -0.47 11.85 -5.82
C LEU A 84 -1.26 10.61 -5.38
N GLY A 85 -1.44 10.40 -4.07
CA GLY A 85 -2.33 9.37 -3.53
C GLY A 85 -3.79 9.58 -3.91
N ALA A 86 -4.29 10.83 -3.82
CA ALA A 86 -5.64 11.19 -4.23
C ALA A 86 -5.87 11.05 -5.76
N LEU A 87 -4.86 11.39 -6.57
CA LEU A 87 -4.88 11.16 -8.02
C LEU A 87 -4.86 9.66 -8.36
N GLY A 88 -4.05 8.86 -7.67
CA GLY A 88 -4.08 7.39 -7.77
C GLY A 88 -5.46 6.82 -7.45
N GLY A 89 -6.09 7.27 -6.36
CA GLY A 89 -7.47 6.89 -6.01
C GLY A 89 -8.50 7.30 -7.06
N ARG A 90 -8.35 8.47 -7.69
CA ARG A 90 -9.21 8.91 -8.80
C ARG A 90 -9.02 8.06 -10.06
N LEU A 91 -7.79 7.69 -10.41
CA LEU A 91 -7.50 6.76 -11.52
C LEU A 91 -8.09 5.36 -11.24
N GLN A 92 -7.94 4.85 -10.02
CA GLN A 92 -8.55 3.57 -9.61
C GLN A 92 -10.08 3.60 -9.70
N ALA A 93 -10.71 4.75 -9.49
CA ALA A 93 -12.15 4.95 -9.65
C ALA A 93 -12.59 5.13 -11.13
N LEU A 94 -11.67 5.46 -12.04
CA LEU A 94 -11.92 5.55 -13.48
C LEU A 94 -11.77 4.19 -14.20
N ALA A 95 -10.92 3.29 -13.71
CA ALA A 95 -10.77 1.93 -14.26
C ALA A 95 -12.10 1.16 -14.50
N PRO A 96 -13.11 1.17 -13.59
CA PRO A 96 -14.41 0.54 -13.85
C PRO A 96 -15.30 1.30 -14.85
N LEU A 97 -14.99 2.57 -15.17
CA LEU A 97 -15.64 3.30 -16.26
C LEU A 97 -14.96 2.99 -17.61
N GLU A 98 -13.63 2.90 -17.63
CA GLU A 98 -12.84 2.50 -18.80
C GLU A 98 -13.18 1.07 -19.25
N GLY A 99 -13.28 0.12 -18.29
CA GLY A 99 -13.80 -1.22 -18.56
C GLY A 99 -15.26 -1.24 -19.03
N ARG A 100 -16.09 -0.25 -18.67
CA ARG A 100 -17.45 -0.09 -19.21
C ARG A 100 -17.48 0.51 -20.61
N VAL A 101 -16.53 1.39 -20.95
CA VAL A 101 -16.34 1.90 -22.32
C VAL A 101 -15.88 0.77 -23.23
N GLN A 102 -14.84 0.02 -22.84
CA GLN A 102 -14.40 -1.17 -23.59
C GLN A 102 -15.51 -2.24 -23.71
N ALA A 103 -16.35 -2.43 -22.68
CA ALA A 103 -17.50 -3.34 -22.74
C ALA A 103 -18.70 -2.79 -23.53
N LEU A 104 -18.67 -1.53 -23.98
CA LEU A 104 -19.64 -0.94 -24.92
C LEU A 104 -19.08 -0.88 -26.34
N GLU A 105 -17.78 -0.61 -26.51
CA GLU A 105 -17.09 -0.65 -27.82
C GLU A 105 -16.96 -2.08 -28.36
N ASN A 106 -16.63 -3.05 -27.49
CA ASN A 106 -16.64 -4.48 -27.82
C ASN A 106 -18.04 -5.11 -27.73
N LYS A 107 -19.09 -4.32 -27.47
CA LYS A 107 -20.47 -4.84 -27.58
C LYS A 107 -20.83 -4.84 -29.06
N PRO A 108 -21.00 -6.01 -29.71
CA PRO A 108 -21.52 -6.02 -31.07
C PRO A 108 -22.86 -5.29 -31.09
N ALA A 109 -23.07 -4.44 -32.10
CA ALA A 109 -24.31 -3.68 -32.25
C ALA A 109 -25.51 -4.63 -32.13
N PRO A 110 -26.58 -4.25 -31.41
CA PRO A 110 -27.74 -5.11 -31.25
C PRO A 110 -28.24 -5.51 -32.63
N ALA A 111 -28.18 -6.81 -32.93
CA ALA A 111 -28.52 -7.31 -34.25
C ALA A 111 -29.93 -6.83 -34.59
N MET A 112 -30.06 -6.09 -35.70
CA MET A 112 -31.39 -5.68 -36.20
C MET A 112 -32.23 -6.96 -36.33
N PRO A 113 -33.48 -6.98 -35.82
CA PRO A 113 -34.34 -8.14 -35.93
C PRO A 113 -34.37 -8.64 -37.37
N ASP A 114 -34.03 -9.91 -37.58
CA ASP A 114 -33.83 -10.44 -38.94
C ASP A 114 -35.12 -10.28 -39.75
N LEU A 115 -35.07 -9.45 -40.80
CA LEU A 115 -36.23 -9.12 -41.63
C LEU A 115 -36.50 -10.16 -42.72
N ARG A 116 -35.54 -11.05 -43.01
CA ARG A 116 -35.69 -12.15 -43.98
C ARG A 116 -36.98 -12.98 -43.80
N PRO A 117 -37.42 -13.37 -42.59
CA PRO A 117 -38.71 -14.03 -42.39
C PRO A 117 -39.93 -13.17 -42.77
N LEU A 118 -39.86 -11.83 -42.67
CA LEU A 118 -40.91 -10.93 -43.12
C LEU A 118 -40.87 -10.74 -44.64
N GLU A 119 -39.69 -10.62 -45.23
CA GLU A 119 -39.49 -10.60 -46.69
C GLU A 119 -40.04 -11.88 -47.34
N GLY A 120 -39.75 -13.06 -46.75
CA GLY A 120 -40.29 -14.34 -47.18
C GLY A 120 -41.82 -14.43 -47.03
N GLN A 121 -42.40 -13.85 -45.98
CA GLN A 121 -43.86 -13.75 -45.83
C GLN A 121 -44.47 -12.87 -46.93
N VAL A 122 -43.88 -11.69 -47.21
CA VAL A 122 -44.34 -10.79 -48.29
C VAL A 122 -44.25 -11.47 -49.66
N ALA A 123 -43.14 -12.17 -49.96
CA ALA A 123 -43.01 -12.94 -51.20
C ALA A 123 -44.10 -14.01 -51.33
N SER A 124 -44.38 -14.76 -50.24
CA SER A 124 -45.45 -15.78 -50.23
C SER A 124 -46.85 -15.19 -50.39
N LEU A 125 -47.06 -13.92 -50.03
CA LEU A 125 -48.34 -13.21 -50.22
C LEU A 125 -48.47 -12.69 -51.64
N ALA A 126 -47.39 -12.16 -52.23
CA ALA A 126 -47.36 -11.73 -53.62
C ALA A 126 -47.60 -12.91 -54.59
N GLU A 127 -47.00 -14.08 -54.33
CA GLU A 127 -47.27 -15.27 -55.15
C GLU A 127 -48.73 -15.76 -55.03
N ARG A 128 -49.29 -15.75 -53.81
CA ARG A 128 -50.71 -16.07 -53.59
C ARG A 128 -51.65 -15.09 -54.29
N ALA A 129 -51.34 -13.80 -54.29
CA ALA A 129 -52.09 -12.79 -55.05
C ALA A 129 -52.02 -13.06 -56.56
N ALA A 130 -50.82 -13.30 -57.11
CA ALA A 130 -50.63 -13.61 -58.53
C ALA A 130 -51.31 -14.93 -58.96
N VAL A 131 -51.50 -15.90 -58.05
CA VAL A 131 -52.31 -17.10 -58.31
C VAL A 131 -53.81 -16.78 -58.28
N ALA A 132 -54.27 -15.96 -57.34
CA ALA A 132 -55.66 -15.51 -57.26
C ALA A 132 -56.07 -14.72 -58.52
N GLU A 133 -55.25 -13.77 -58.97
CA GLU A 133 -55.47 -13.01 -60.22
C GLU A 133 -55.58 -13.92 -61.45
N ARG A 134 -54.68 -14.90 -61.59
CA ARG A 134 -54.76 -15.91 -62.66
C ARG A 134 -56.05 -16.75 -62.58
N SER A 135 -56.54 -17.06 -61.39
CA SER A 135 -57.83 -17.77 -61.22
C SER A 135 -59.04 -16.90 -61.57
N ALA A 136 -58.97 -15.59 -61.30
CA ALA A 136 -60.00 -14.61 -61.68
C ALA A 136 -60.04 -14.39 -63.20
N ALA A 137 -58.88 -14.27 -63.85
CA ALA A 137 -58.81 -14.22 -65.33
C ALA A 137 -59.42 -15.48 -65.97
N GLN A 138 -59.13 -16.67 -65.43
CA GLN A 138 -59.76 -17.91 -65.91
C GLN A 138 -61.27 -17.98 -65.65
N SER A 139 -61.80 -17.32 -64.61
CA SER A 139 -63.24 -17.29 -64.36
C SER A 139 -63.96 -16.30 -65.29
N THR A 140 -63.35 -15.14 -65.61
CA THR A 140 -63.88 -14.22 -66.61
C THR A 140 -63.80 -14.79 -68.03
N ASP A 141 -62.74 -15.51 -68.39
CA ASP A 141 -62.66 -16.23 -69.67
C ASP A 141 -63.74 -17.32 -69.79
N ARG A 142 -64.01 -18.07 -68.72
CA ARG A 142 -65.11 -19.06 -68.68
C ARG A 142 -66.48 -18.41 -68.75
N ALA A 143 -66.67 -17.25 -68.12
CA ALA A 143 -67.90 -16.47 -68.22
C ALA A 143 -68.11 -15.99 -69.66
N ALA A 144 -67.10 -15.36 -70.28
CA ALA A 144 -67.17 -14.91 -71.67
C ALA A 144 -67.35 -16.06 -72.68
N ALA A 145 -66.76 -17.23 -72.41
CA ALA A 145 -66.99 -18.44 -73.23
C ALA A 145 -68.42 -18.98 -73.07
N ASN A 146 -69.00 -18.95 -71.87
CA ASN A 146 -70.40 -19.32 -71.67
C ASN A 146 -71.37 -18.29 -72.27
N GLU A 147 -71.07 -16.99 -72.18
CA GLU A 147 -71.83 -15.92 -72.81
C GLU A 147 -71.91 -16.10 -74.33
N ARG A 148 -70.77 -16.34 -75.00
CA ARG A 148 -70.73 -16.69 -76.43
C ARG A 148 -71.53 -17.95 -76.76
N ARG A 149 -71.60 -18.92 -75.85
CA ARG A 149 -72.40 -20.15 -76.02
C ARG A 149 -73.90 -19.89 -75.83
N ILE A 150 -74.29 -18.96 -74.96
CA ILE A 150 -75.68 -18.51 -74.79
C ILE A 150 -76.12 -17.76 -76.05
N GLN A 151 -75.34 -16.77 -76.49
CA GLN A 151 -75.61 -16.02 -77.73
C GLN A 151 -75.65 -16.93 -78.98
N ALA A 152 -74.84 -17.99 -79.03
CA ALA A 152 -74.89 -19.01 -80.09
C ALA A 152 -76.08 -19.99 -79.99
N LEU A 153 -76.77 -20.05 -78.85
CA LEU A 153 -78.04 -20.75 -78.67
C LEU A 153 -79.24 -19.82 -78.95
N GLU A 154 -79.14 -18.54 -78.64
CA GLU A 154 -80.17 -17.51 -78.91
C GLU A 154 -80.25 -17.12 -80.39
N SER A 155 -79.11 -17.01 -81.08
CA SER A 155 -79.03 -16.78 -82.53
C SER A 155 -79.35 -18.00 -83.39
N ARG A 156 -79.73 -19.13 -82.75
CA ARG A 156 -80.13 -20.35 -83.45
C ARG A 156 -81.52 -20.14 -84.07
N PRO A 157 -81.72 -20.41 -85.37
CA PRO A 157 -82.97 -20.10 -86.06
C PRO A 157 -84.17 -20.82 -85.45
N ALA A 158 -85.34 -20.19 -85.56
CA ALA A 158 -86.57 -20.59 -84.89
C ALA A 158 -86.95 -22.07 -85.12
N PHE A 159 -87.52 -22.68 -84.08
CA PHE A 159 -87.98 -24.06 -84.07
C PHE A 159 -89.00 -24.32 -85.19
N ASP A 160 -88.65 -25.20 -86.13
CA ASP A 160 -89.56 -25.64 -87.19
C ASP A 160 -90.55 -26.70 -86.65
N PRO A 161 -91.85 -26.41 -86.56
CA PRO A 161 -92.85 -27.35 -86.07
C PRO A 161 -93.15 -28.51 -87.03
N ALA A 162 -92.64 -28.49 -88.27
CA ALA A 162 -92.67 -29.65 -89.17
C ALA A 162 -91.49 -30.62 -88.92
N ALA A 163 -90.41 -30.14 -88.30
CA ALA A 163 -89.23 -30.93 -87.95
C ALA A 163 -89.29 -31.58 -86.55
N VAL A 164 -90.48 -31.74 -85.98
CA VAL A 164 -90.69 -32.40 -84.68
C VAL A 164 -90.20 -33.84 -84.75
N ALA A 165 -89.12 -34.13 -84.02
CA ALA A 165 -88.58 -35.47 -83.91
C ALA A 165 -89.65 -36.46 -83.38
N PRO A 166 -89.71 -37.70 -83.91
CA PRO A 166 -90.75 -38.66 -83.54
C PRO A 166 -90.76 -38.90 -82.02
N ARG A 167 -91.94 -39.13 -81.43
CA ARG A 167 -92.17 -39.19 -79.96
C ARG A 167 -91.01 -39.80 -79.14
N ALA A 168 -90.51 -40.97 -79.55
CA ALA A 168 -89.39 -41.65 -78.90
C ALA A 168 -88.12 -40.79 -78.68
N ALA A 169 -87.86 -39.78 -79.53
CA ALA A 169 -86.78 -38.83 -79.35
C ALA A 169 -87.04 -37.82 -78.23
N LEU A 170 -88.27 -37.32 -78.12
CA LEU A 170 -88.73 -36.48 -76.99
C LEU A 170 -88.73 -37.30 -75.69
N ASP A 171 -89.21 -38.54 -75.73
CA ASP A 171 -89.18 -39.47 -74.60
C ASP A 171 -87.72 -39.74 -74.16
N SER A 172 -86.80 -39.92 -75.11
CA SER A 172 -85.37 -40.06 -74.82
C SER A 172 -84.74 -38.80 -74.20
N LEU A 173 -85.28 -37.61 -74.53
CA LEU A 173 -84.83 -36.35 -73.96
C LEU A 173 -85.37 -36.17 -72.54
N GLY A 174 -86.63 -36.53 -72.28
CA GLY A 174 -87.23 -36.60 -70.94
C GLY A 174 -86.41 -37.50 -70.02
N ASN A 175 -86.18 -38.75 -70.42
CA ASN A 175 -85.35 -39.72 -69.68
C ASN A 175 -83.94 -39.17 -69.37
N ARG A 176 -83.35 -38.40 -70.29
CA ARG A 176 -82.04 -37.73 -70.08
C ARG A 176 -82.11 -36.55 -69.11
N VAL A 177 -83.18 -35.76 -69.15
CA VAL A 177 -83.41 -34.64 -68.22
C VAL A 177 -83.66 -35.17 -66.81
N GLU A 178 -84.45 -36.23 -66.65
CA GLU A 178 -84.64 -36.91 -65.35
C GLU A 178 -83.34 -37.51 -64.81
N ALA A 179 -82.56 -38.18 -65.67
CA ALA A 179 -81.23 -38.68 -65.30
C ALA A 179 -80.24 -37.55 -64.94
N GLN A 180 -80.37 -36.35 -65.53
CA GLN A 180 -79.61 -35.18 -65.10
C GLN A 180 -80.12 -34.60 -63.77
N ALA A 181 -81.43 -34.53 -63.55
CA ALA A 181 -82.02 -34.06 -62.29
C ALA A 181 -81.59 -34.94 -61.11
N ALA A 182 -81.65 -36.27 -61.27
CA ALA A 182 -81.17 -37.23 -60.29
C ALA A 182 -79.66 -37.06 -59.99
N ARG A 183 -78.83 -36.84 -61.03
CA ARG A 183 -77.39 -36.54 -60.85
C ARG A 183 -77.13 -35.22 -60.14
N ILE A 184 -77.96 -34.20 -60.37
CA ILE A 184 -77.86 -32.90 -59.67
C ILE A 184 -78.19 -33.09 -58.18
N GLN A 185 -79.26 -33.83 -57.84
CA GLN A 185 -79.58 -34.16 -56.45
C GLN A 185 -78.50 -35.00 -55.75
N GLN A 186 -77.85 -35.92 -56.48
CA GLN A 186 -76.71 -36.69 -55.96
C GLN A 186 -75.47 -35.82 -55.73
N LEU A 187 -75.19 -34.85 -56.62
CA LEU A 187 -74.10 -33.90 -56.44
C LEU A 187 -74.37 -32.94 -55.26
N ASP A 188 -75.59 -32.43 -55.13
CA ASP A 188 -75.99 -31.52 -54.06
C ASP A 188 -75.90 -32.20 -52.67
N THR A 189 -76.29 -33.48 -52.59
CA THR A 189 -76.15 -34.27 -51.35
C THR A 189 -74.71 -34.68 -51.02
N ASP A 190 -73.86 -34.94 -52.02
CA ASP A 190 -72.41 -35.15 -51.78
C ASP A 190 -71.69 -33.85 -51.36
N LEU A 191 -72.03 -32.72 -51.99
CA LEU A 191 -71.53 -31.40 -51.59
C LEU A 191 -71.98 -31.04 -50.16
N GLY A 192 -73.25 -31.28 -49.81
CA GLY A 192 -73.76 -31.08 -48.46
C GLY A 192 -72.98 -31.89 -47.41
N ARG A 193 -72.69 -33.17 -47.68
CA ARG A 193 -71.84 -34.01 -46.81
C ARG A 193 -70.42 -33.43 -46.69
N ARG A 194 -69.77 -33.14 -47.83
CA ARG A 194 -68.39 -32.61 -47.85
C ARG A 194 -68.24 -31.30 -47.09
N ILE A 195 -69.25 -30.41 -47.16
CA ILE A 195 -69.26 -29.14 -46.43
C ILE A 195 -69.38 -29.38 -44.92
N GLN A 196 -70.19 -30.35 -44.48
CA GLN A 196 -70.28 -30.73 -43.07
C GLN A 196 -68.99 -31.37 -42.54
N GLU A 197 -68.37 -32.27 -43.32
CA GLU A 197 -67.08 -32.90 -43.00
C GLU A 197 -65.96 -31.84 -42.90
N ALA A 198 -65.90 -30.89 -43.84
CA ALA A 198 -64.95 -29.79 -43.81
C ALA A 198 -65.15 -28.89 -42.57
N ALA A 199 -66.38 -28.48 -42.26
CA ALA A 199 -66.70 -27.65 -41.11
C ALA A 199 -66.33 -28.33 -39.77
N GLN A 200 -66.54 -29.64 -39.64
CA GLN A 200 -66.09 -30.41 -38.48
C GLN A 200 -64.56 -30.47 -38.39
N ALA A 201 -63.87 -30.68 -39.52
CA ALA A 201 -62.41 -30.69 -39.58
C ALA A 201 -61.79 -29.30 -39.30
N ASP A 202 -62.48 -28.21 -39.62
CA ASP A 202 -62.07 -26.85 -39.28
C ASP A 202 -62.28 -26.58 -37.77
N GLN A 203 -63.44 -26.93 -37.19
CA GLN A 203 -63.66 -26.82 -35.73
C GLN A 203 -62.64 -27.61 -34.91
N GLN A 204 -62.29 -28.83 -35.34
CA GLN A 204 -61.25 -29.62 -34.67
C GLN A 204 -59.86 -28.95 -34.75
N ARG A 205 -59.53 -28.32 -35.89
CA ARG A 205 -58.28 -27.56 -36.05
C ARG A 205 -58.26 -26.30 -35.20
N GLU A 206 -59.38 -25.58 -35.06
CA GLU A 206 -59.50 -24.44 -34.14
C GLU A 206 -59.33 -24.86 -32.68
N GLN A 207 -59.99 -25.93 -32.24
CA GLN A 207 -59.85 -26.46 -30.87
C GLN A 207 -58.42 -26.91 -30.57
N ALA A 208 -57.78 -27.61 -31.50
CA ALA A 208 -56.37 -28.00 -31.36
C ALA A 208 -55.43 -26.78 -31.31
N ALA A 209 -55.67 -25.76 -32.13
CA ALA A 209 -54.91 -24.50 -32.10
C ALA A 209 -55.10 -23.72 -30.79
N GLN A 210 -56.33 -23.66 -30.25
CA GLN A 210 -56.63 -23.05 -28.95
C GLN A 210 -55.97 -23.80 -27.78
N GLN A 211 -55.96 -25.13 -27.81
CA GLN A 211 -55.26 -25.95 -26.82
C GLN A 211 -53.75 -25.73 -26.88
N ALA A 212 -53.15 -25.72 -28.08
CA ALA A 212 -51.73 -25.43 -28.27
C ALA A 212 -51.34 -24.01 -27.84
N LEU A 213 -52.21 -23.02 -28.06
CA LEU A 213 -52.03 -21.65 -27.54
C LEU A 213 -52.06 -21.62 -26.00
N THR A 214 -53.04 -22.29 -25.38
CA THR A 214 -53.17 -22.37 -23.92
C THR A 214 -51.96 -23.07 -23.28
N GLN A 215 -51.45 -24.13 -23.89
CA GLN A 215 -50.23 -24.83 -23.46
C GLN A 215 -49.01 -23.90 -23.53
N ARG A 216 -48.79 -23.21 -24.65
CA ARG A 216 -47.68 -22.26 -24.81
C ARG A 216 -47.75 -21.09 -23.82
N LEU A 217 -48.95 -20.59 -23.50
CA LEU A 217 -49.13 -19.55 -22.48
C LEU A 217 -48.77 -20.06 -21.07
N ALA A 218 -49.12 -21.31 -20.74
CA ALA A 218 -48.74 -21.93 -19.48
C ALA A 218 -47.23 -22.24 -19.38
N GLU A 219 -46.59 -22.59 -20.50
CA GLU A 219 -45.14 -22.75 -20.60
C GLU A 219 -44.40 -21.42 -20.43
N LEU A 220 -44.86 -20.36 -21.09
CA LEU A 220 -44.30 -19.01 -20.95
C LEU A 220 -44.44 -18.49 -19.52
N ALA A 221 -45.62 -18.61 -18.90
CA ALA A 221 -45.84 -18.19 -17.52
C ALA A 221 -44.87 -18.88 -16.53
N ARG A 222 -44.65 -20.20 -16.69
CA ARG A 222 -43.66 -20.94 -15.89
C ARG A 222 -42.22 -20.49 -16.15
N ALA A 223 -41.88 -20.19 -17.40
CA ALA A 223 -40.55 -19.72 -17.78
C ALA A 223 -40.27 -18.28 -17.30
N ASP A 224 -41.30 -17.45 -17.16
CA ASP A 224 -41.20 -16.12 -16.57
C ASP A 224 -41.11 -16.20 -15.04
N GLU A 225 -41.96 -17.00 -14.38
CA GLU A 225 -41.89 -17.23 -12.93
C GLU A 225 -40.51 -17.77 -12.49
N GLN A 226 -39.94 -18.72 -13.22
CA GLN A 226 -38.58 -19.23 -12.99
C GLN A 226 -37.50 -18.15 -13.16
N ARG A 227 -37.67 -17.24 -14.14
CA ARG A 227 -36.74 -16.11 -14.35
C ARG A 227 -36.85 -15.07 -13.25
N GLU A 228 -38.05 -14.78 -12.76
CA GLU A 228 -38.25 -13.91 -11.59
C GLU A 228 -37.63 -14.51 -10.33
N GLN A 229 -37.87 -15.79 -10.03
CA GLN A 229 -37.28 -16.47 -8.87
C GLN A 229 -35.74 -16.46 -8.94
N ALA A 230 -35.14 -16.73 -10.11
CA ALA A 230 -33.69 -16.65 -10.31
C ALA A 230 -33.15 -15.20 -10.15
N ALA A 231 -33.88 -14.20 -10.65
CA ALA A 231 -33.52 -12.79 -10.50
C ALA A 231 -33.59 -12.34 -9.02
N GLN A 232 -34.61 -12.78 -8.28
CA GLN A 232 -34.76 -12.52 -6.84
C GLN A 232 -33.62 -13.17 -6.04
N GLN A 233 -33.31 -14.46 -6.29
CA GLN A 233 -32.21 -15.18 -5.63
C GLN A 233 -30.85 -14.51 -5.89
N SER A 234 -30.55 -14.15 -7.15
CA SER A 234 -29.30 -13.44 -7.48
C SER A 234 -29.22 -12.05 -6.84
N THR A 235 -30.36 -11.39 -6.64
CA THR A 235 -30.44 -10.10 -5.94
C THR A 235 -30.19 -10.27 -4.44
N GLN A 236 -30.78 -11.28 -3.80
CA GLN A 236 -30.51 -11.62 -2.38
C GLN A 236 -29.04 -11.98 -2.14
N GLN A 237 -28.44 -12.81 -3.00
CA GLN A 237 -27.01 -13.15 -2.94
C GLN A 237 -26.12 -11.90 -3.06
N ARG A 238 -26.45 -10.98 -3.97
CA ARG A 238 -25.72 -9.71 -4.12
C ARG A 238 -25.88 -8.80 -2.91
N LEU A 239 -27.05 -8.74 -2.29
CA LEU A 239 -27.27 -8.00 -1.05
C LEU A 239 -26.42 -8.57 0.10
N GLN A 240 -26.42 -9.89 0.29
CA GLN A 240 -25.59 -10.57 1.30
C GLN A 240 -24.08 -10.37 1.05
N GLN A 241 -23.62 -10.36 -0.21
CA GLN A 241 -22.23 -10.04 -0.55
C GLN A 241 -21.87 -8.58 -0.24
N VAL A 242 -22.79 -7.63 -0.51
CA VAL A 242 -22.59 -6.21 -0.16
C VAL A 242 -22.57 -6.03 1.35
N GLU A 243 -23.48 -6.65 2.10
CA GLU A 243 -23.53 -6.62 3.56
C GLU A 243 -22.25 -7.19 4.20
N THR A 244 -21.79 -8.35 3.70
CA THR A 244 -20.51 -8.96 4.10
C THR A 244 -19.31 -8.05 3.78
N THR A 245 -19.33 -7.39 2.63
CA THR A 245 -18.28 -6.44 2.22
C THR A 245 -18.28 -5.17 3.08
N LEU A 246 -19.46 -4.66 3.44
CA LEU A 246 -19.61 -3.46 4.27
C LEU A 246 -19.21 -3.72 5.72
N SER A 247 -19.68 -4.81 6.32
CA SER A 247 -19.28 -5.23 7.68
C SER A 247 -17.77 -5.49 7.77
N GLY A 248 -17.17 -6.17 6.78
CA GLY A 248 -15.72 -6.34 6.68
C GLY A 248 -14.95 -5.01 6.57
N ARG A 249 -15.48 -4.02 5.84
CA ARG A 249 -14.90 -2.66 5.76
C ARG A 249 -15.02 -1.89 7.07
N VAL A 250 -16.14 -1.99 7.79
CA VAL A 250 -16.33 -1.37 9.11
C VAL A 250 -15.32 -1.94 10.12
N ALA A 251 -15.20 -3.27 10.19
CA ALA A 251 -14.22 -3.92 11.06
C ALA A 251 -12.76 -3.52 10.74
N ALA A 252 -12.43 -3.35 9.45
CA ALA A 252 -11.12 -2.87 9.03
C ALA A 252 -10.86 -1.41 9.42
N LEU A 253 -11.87 -0.52 9.31
CA LEU A 253 -11.77 0.88 9.73
C LEU A 253 -11.64 1.02 11.25
N GLU A 254 -12.42 0.26 12.03
CA GLU A 254 -12.25 0.20 13.48
C GLU A 254 -10.85 -0.26 13.89
N GLN A 255 -10.31 -1.27 13.22
CA GLN A 255 -8.98 -1.80 13.52
C GLN A 255 -7.88 -0.80 13.15
N ALA A 256 -8.02 -0.06 12.06
CA ALA A 256 -7.14 1.05 11.70
C ALA A 256 -7.21 2.18 12.73
N GLN A 257 -8.41 2.55 13.21
CA GLN A 257 -8.59 3.57 14.26
C GLN A 257 -7.92 3.15 15.58
N LYS A 258 -8.09 1.89 16.00
CA LYS A 258 -7.44 1.32 17.20
C LYS A 258 -5.91 1.34 17.06
N GLN A 259 -5.38 1.08 15.87
CA GLN A 259 -3.94 1.18 15.58
C GLN A 259 -3.43 2.64 15.62
N MET A 260 -4.17 3.60 15.07
CA MET A 260 -3.81 5.02 15.15
C MET A 260 -3.77 5.51 16.60
N GLN A 261 -4.79 5.20 17.41
CA GLN A 261 -4.82 5.55 18.84
C GLN A 261 -3.68 4.89 19.64
N ALA A 262 -3.26 3.67 19.28
CA ALA A 262 -2.08 3.02 19.88
C ALA A 262 -0.76 3.71 19.50
N LEU A 263 -0.63 4.23 18.28
CA LEU A 263 0.55 5.01 17.84
C LEU A 263 0.58 6.41 18.46
N GLU A 264 -0.57 7.09 18.53
CA GLU A 264 -0.72 8.40 19.18
C GLU A 264 -0.38 8.33 20.67
N SER A 265 -0.96 7.37 21.40
CA SER A 265 -0.67 7.18 22.83
C SER A 265 0.78 6.78 23.10
N ARG A 266 1.40 5.95 22.24
CA ARG A 266 2.84 5.66 22.32
C ARG A 266 3.70 6.91 22.09
N THR A 267 3.34 7.74 21.13
CA THR A 267 4.04 9.00 20.82
C THR A 267 3.89 10.02 21.96
N ALA A 268 2.69 10.12 22.53
CA ALA A 268 2.43 10.95 23.72
C ALA A 268 3.22 10.48 24.95
N ARG A 269 3.34 9.16 25.17
CA ARG A 269 4.20 8.58 26.24
C ARG A 269 5.66 8.97 26.04
N LEU A 270 6.22 8.81 24.85
CA LEU A 270 7.60 9.21 24.55
C LEU A 270 7.82 10.71 24.81
N ALA A 271 6.91 11.56 24.30
CA ALA A 271 6.97 13.00 24.54
C ALA A 271 6.74 13.42 26.02
N ALA A 272 6.15 12.57 26.85
CA ALA A 272 6.09 12.78 28.31
C ALA A 272 7.43 12.39 28.98
N ILE A 273 8.03 11.27 28.58
CA ILE A 273 9.33 10.80 29.08
C ILE A 273 10.45 11.78 28.74
N ASP A 274 10.48 12.35 27.52
CA ASP A 274 11.50 13.33 27.15
C ASP A 274 11.35 14.66 27.87
N ARG A 275 10.11 15.10 28.17
CA ARG A 275 9.86 16.25 29.06
C ARG A 275 10.36 15.98 30.49
N LEU A 276 10.10 14.80 31.04
CA LEU A 276 10.60 14.39 32.36
C LEU A 276 12.13 14.31 32.40
N ARG A 277 12.76 13.78 31.35
CA ARG A 277 14.22 13.76 31.16
C ARG A 277 14.79 15.17 31.12
N GLY A 278 14.18 16.08 30.35
CA GLY A 278 14.57 17.49 30.27
C GLY A 278 14.48 18.19 31.63
N ALA A 279 13.35 18.07 32.33
CA ALA A 279 13.16 18.65 33.66
C ALA A 279 14.15 18.10 34.70
N LEU A 280 14.43 16.78 34.69
CA LEU A 280 15.41 16.14 35.56
C LEU A 280 16.84 16.65 35.32
N LEU A 281 17.23 16.86 34.05
CA LEU A 281 18.54 17.42 33.70
C LEU A 281 18.64 18.92 34.06
N ALA A 282 17.55 19.67 33.91
CA ALA A 282 17.45 21.08 34.26
C ALA A 282 17.32 21.35 35.78
N GLY A 283 17.19 20.32 36.62
CA GLY A 283 16.99 20.48 38.07
C GLY A 283 15.60 20.99 38.46
N GLN A 284 14.61 20.89 37.57
CA GLN A 284 13.26 21.39 37.81
C GLN A 284 12.40 20.38 38.61
N PRO A 285 11.50 20.83 39.49
CA PRO A 285 10.55 19.95 40.17
C PRO A 285 9.61 19.30 39.16
N LEU A 286 9.38 17.99 39.31
CA LEU A 286 8.70 17.17 38.31
C LEU A 286 7.17 17.20 38.41
N GLY A 287 6.59 17.96 39.35
CA GLY A 287 5.16 17.89 39.73
C GLY A 287 4.18 17.96 38.55
N GLU A 288 4.29 18.98 37.68
CA GLU A 288 3.40 19.11 36.50
C GLU A 288 3.58 17.99 35.47
N ALA A 289 4.78 17.40 35.37
CA ALA A 289 5.06 16.33 34.44
C ALA A 289 4.59 14.97 34.97
N LEU A 290 4.68 14.75 36.29
CA LEU A 290 4.18 13.56 36.97
C LEU A 290 2.65 13.56 37.13
N GLY A 291 2.02 14.73 37.29
CA GLY A 291 0.55 14.88 37.34
C GLY A 291 -0.18 14.52 36.04
N ARG A 292 0.54 14.11 34.99
CA ARG A 292 0.00 13.58 33.73
C ARG A 292 0.21 12.05 33.58
N LEU A 293 0.57 11.35 34.65
CA LEU A 293 0.79 9.90 34.71
C LEU A 293 -0.13 9.28 35.76
N ASP A 294 -0.82 8.18 35.41
CA ASP A 294 -1.71 7.48 36.35
C ASP A 294 -0.95 6.84 37.52
N GLN A 295 0.30 6.41 37.29
CA GLN A 295 1.19 5.81 38.29
C GLN A 295 2.64 6.30 38.11
N PRO A 296 3.06 7.40 38.76
CA PRO A 296 4.44 7.87 38.72
C PRO A 296 5.37 6.96 39.57
N PRO A 297 6.52 6.50 39.04
CA PRO A 297 7.49 5.74 39.83
C PRO A 297 7.97 6.48 41.10
N PRO A 298 8.15 5.80 42.24
CA PRO A 298 8.47 6.45 43.52
C PRO A 298 9.80 7.24 43.49
N ALA A 299 10.78 6.74 42.71
CA ALA A 299 12.06 7.42 42.49
C ALA A 299 11.95 8.76 41.74
N LEU A 300 10.83 9.02 41.07
CA LEU A 300 10.49 10.31 40.47
C LEU A 300 9.53 11.12 41.37
N ALA A 301 8.58 10.45 42.04
CA ALA A 301 7.61 11.09 42.92
C ALA A 301 8.25 11.92 44.06
N GLN A 302 9.40 11.48 44.59
CA GLN A 302 10.19 12.24 45.57
C GLN A 302 10.63 13.64 45.07
N PHE A 303 10.71 13.84 43.74
CA PHE A 303 11.07 15.08 43.08
C PHE A 303 9.87 15.87 42.54
N ALA A 304 8.64 15.49 42.90
CA ALA A 304 7.43 16.22 42.48
C ALA A 304 7.39 17.66 43.02
N GLN A 305 7.81 17.86 44.28
CA GLN A 305 7.83 19.16 44.96
C GLN A 305 9.24 19.70 45.19
N LYS A 306 10.24 18.82 45.34
CA LYS A 306 11.65 19.19 45.58
C LYS A 306 12.44 19.09 44.29
N ALA A 307 13.20 20.14 43.96
CA ALA A 307 14.15 20.13 42.85
C ALA A 307 15.14 18.94 42.96
N PRO A 308 15.30 18.12 41.90
CA PRO A 308 16.29 17.05 41.89
C PRO A 308 17.73 17.60 41.84
N PRO A 309 18.71 16.96 42.50
CA PRO A 309 20.11 17.35 42.37
C PRO A 309 20.58 17.11 40.93
N THR A 310 21.13 18.14 40.30
CA THR A 310 21.73 18.02 38.96
C THR A 310 23.14 17.45 39.07
N GLU A 311 23.66 16.89 37.98
CA GLU A 311 25.04 16.39 37.95
C GLU A 311 26.06 17.52 38.17
N ALA A 312 25.75 18.75 37.71
CA ALA A 312 26.54 19.93 38.02
C ALA A 312 26.54 20.27 39.53
N SER A 313 25.39 20.20 40.20
CA SER A 313 25.34 20.43 41.66
C SER A 313 26.03 19.32 42.45
N LEU A 314 26.01 18.07 41.97
CA LEU A 314 26.77 16.97 42.57
C LEU A 314 28.29 17.16 42.39
N ARG A 315 28.76 17.60 41.22
CA ARG A 315 30.17 17.95 40.96
C ARG A 315 30.63 19.10 41.86
N LEU A 316 29.84 20.16 41.98
CA LEU A 316 30.17 21.33 42.82
C LEU A 316 30.20 21.00 44.33
N SER A 317 29.25 20.20 44.82
CA SER A 317 29.19 19.82 46.24
C SER A 317 30.16 18.69 46.64
N PHE A 318 30.78 18.01 45.68
CA PHE A 318 31.72 16.91 45.96
C PHE A 318 32.94 17.38 46.75
N GLU A 319 33.52 18.54 46.45
CA GLU A 319 34.73 19.04 47.13
C GLU A 319 34.51 19.35 48.61
N ASP A 320 33.34 19.92 48.96
CA ASP A 320 33.02 20.22 50.35
C ASP A 320 32.72 18.94 51.15
N ALA A 321 32.03 17.96 50.53
CA ALA A 321 31.82 16.64 51.10
C ALA A 321 33.15 15.88 51.29
N ALA A 322 34.03 15.89 50.27
CA ALA A 322 35.36 15.30 50.32
C ALA A 322 36.24 15.94 51.41
N ARG A 323 36.17 17.26 51.60
CA ARG A 323 36.87 17.96 52.69
C ARG A 323 36.37 17.51 54.06
N ALA A 324 35.06 17.33 54.22
CA ALA A 324 34.48 16.77 55.45
C ALA A 324 34.91 15.31 55.68
N ALA A 325 34.99 14.49 54.64
CA ALA A 325 35.42 13.09 54.71
C ALA A 325 36.90 12.92 55.06
N ARG A 326 37.78 13.78 54.51
CA ARG A 326 39.19 13.87 54.93
C ARG A 326 39.28 14.21 56.43
N ALA A 327 38.62 15.30 56.86
CA ALA A 327 38.63 15.73 58.27
C ALA A 327 38.07 14.68 59.25
N ALA A 328 37.02 13.96 58.87
CA ALA A 328 36.45 12.87 59.67
C ALA A 328 37.42 11.67 59.79
N SER A 329 38.21 11.39 58.76
CA SER A 329 39.26 10.35 58.79
C SER A 329 40.42 10.76 59.69
N ASP A 330 40.89 12.00 59.57
CA ASP A 330 41.99 12.54 60.37
C ASP A 330 41.65 12.61 61.87
N ALA A 331 40.40 12.90 62.20
CA ALA A 331 39.90 12.86 63.58
C ALA A 331 39.84 11.42 64.11
N ALA A 332 39.33 10.47 63.32
CA ALA A 332 39.22 9.07 63.73
C ALA A 332 40.58 8.38 63.90
N MET A 333 41.63 8.81 63.19
CA MET A 333 42.99 8.31 63.36
C MET A 333 43.80 9.04 64.44
N LYS A 334 43.15 9.88 65.28
CA LYS A 334 43.70 10.45 66.51
C LYS A 334 42.93 9.97 67.77
N PRO A 335 42.84 8.66 68.03
CA PRO A 335 42.02 8.12 69.12
C PRO A 335 42.67 8.16 70.51
N ASP A 336 43.85 8.79 70.68
CA ASP A 336 44.57 8.86 71.97
C ASP A 336 44.99 10.29 72.35
N GLY A 337 45.01 10.58 73.65
CA GLY A 337 44.73 11.88 74.23
C GLY A 337 45.90 12.83 74.48
N SER A 338 46.88 12.95 73.57
CA SER A 338 48.02 13.86 73.76
C SER A 338 47.74 15.30 73.28
N ARG A 339 47.81 16.27 74.20
CA ARG A 339 47.79 17.72 73.87
C ARG A 339 49.16 18.22 73.36
N THR A 340 49.64 17.66 72.26
CA THR A 340 50.90 18.03 71.63
C THR A 340 50.86 17.74 70.12
N GLY A 341 51.20 18.67 69.22
CA GLY A 341 51.45 20.09 69.43
C GLY A 341 51.38 20.88 68.12
N VAL A 342 51.11 22.20 68.19
CA VAL A 342 50.93 23.05 66.99
C VAL A 342 52.20 23.24 66.15
N VAL A 343 53.34 22.72 66.63
CA VAL A 343 54.66 22.78 65.99
C VAL A 343 54.88 21.59 65.03
N ASP A 344 54.24 20.46 65.29
CA ASP A 344 54.48 19.20 64.55
C ASP A 344 53.92 19.27 63.12
N SER A 345 52.80 19.99 62.94
CA SER A 345 52.13 20.23 61.66
C SER A 345 52.89 21.16 60.69
N ALA A 346 54.06 21.66 61.10
CA ALA A 346 55.05 22.26 60.20
C ALA A 346 56.04 21.21 59.67
N VAL A 347 56.42 20.22 60.48
CA VAL A 347 57.36 19.15 60.13
C VAL A 347 56.71 18.13 59.20
N THR A 348 55.47 17.70 59.48
CA THR A 348 54.76 16.71 58.65
C THR A 348 54.58 17.15 57.18
N ARG A 349 54.55 18.47 56.94
CA ARG A 349 54.44 19.06 55.59
C ARG A 349 55.72 18.97 54.75
N LEU A 350 56.86 18.64 55.35
CA LEU A 350 58.13 18.42 54.63
C LEU A 350 58.44 16.93 54.40
N SER A 351 57.80 16.01 55.12
CA SER A 351 57.95 14.56 54.93
C SER A 351 56.96 13.94 53.93
N GLY A 352 55.92 14.67 53.50
CA GLY A 352 54.80 14.17 52.70
C GLY A 352 55.07 13.85 51.22
N LEU A 353 56.33 13.63 50.82
CA LEU A 353 56.72 13.51 49.39
C LEU A 353 57.60 12.29 49.08
N VAL A 354 57.52 11.24 49.91
CA VAL A 354 58.13 9.92 49.66
C VAL A 354 57.17 8.80 50.05
N THR A 355 56.50 8.19 49.05
CA THR A 355 55.68 6.99 49.24
C THR A 355 56.46 5.73 48.88
N VAL A 356 56.75 4.88 49.88
CA VAL A 356 57.41 3.57 49.67
C VAL A 356 56.47 2.45 50.08
N ARG A 357 56.12 1.61 49.10
CA ARG A 357 55.19 0.47 49.26
C ARG A 357 55.91 -0.74 49.88
N ARG A 358 55.36 -1.30 50.97
CA ARG A 358 55.80 -2.58 51.55
C ARG A 358 54.61 -3.35 52.14
N GLY A 359 54.28 -4.51 51.55
CA GLY A 359 53.24 -5.41 52.06
C GLY A 359 51.80 -4.92 51.80
N GLU A 360 50.83 -5.58 52.44
CA GLU A 360 49.39 -5.43 52.18
C GLU A 360 48.63 -4.59 53.22
N GLN A 361 49.30 -4.00 54.20
CA GLN A 361 48.64 -3.24 55.28
C GLN A 361 49.15 -1.81 55.34
N VAL A 362 48.31 -0.87 54.89
CA VAL A 362 48.62 0.57 54.88
C VAL A 362 48.23 1.19 56.22
N VAL A 363 49.22 1.67 56.98
CA VAL A 363 49.02 2.32 58.28
C VAL A 363 49.43 3.79 58.16
N TRP A 364 48.41 4.63 57.96
CA TRP A 364 48.46 6.08 57.75
C TRP A 364 49.06 6.55 56.40
N GLY A 365 48.43 7.58 55.82
CA GLY A 365 48.68 8.07 54.46
C GLY A 365 47.70 7.55 53.40
N ASP A 366 46.94 8.47 52.80
CA ASP A 366 46.26 8.39 51.48
C ASP A 366 45.35 7.18 51.14
N ALA A 367 45.07 6.24 52.05
CA ALA A 367 44.15 5.12 51.75
C ALA A 367 42.71 5.59 51.47
N ALA A 368 42.24 6.62 52.19
CA ALA A 368 40.92 7.22 51.99
C ALA A 368 40.93 8.28 50.88
N GLU A 369 41.98 9.10 50.82
CA GLU A 369 42.12 10.18 49.85
C GLU A 369 42.32 9.65 48.42
N ALA A 370 43.06 8.56 48.24
CA ALA A 370 43.18 7.89 46.94
C ALA A 370 41.86 7.28 46.44
N GLU A 371 40.93 6.88 47.32
CA GLU A 371 39.56 6.49 46.90
C GLU A 371 38.67 7.71 46.63
N ILE A 372 38.80 8.80 47.40
CA ILE A 372 38.15 10.09 47.10
C ILE A 372 38.58 10.60 45.72
N GLU A 373 39.87 10.59 45.40
CA GLU A 373 40.40 11.06 44.12
C GLU A 373 40.10 10.12 42.94
N ARG A 374 39.71 8.86 43.20
CA ARG A 374 39.11 7.98 42.18
C ARG A 374 37.61 8.26 42.01
N ALA A 375 36.89 8.45 43.11
CA ALA A 375 35.48 8.86 43.08
C ALA A 375 35.28 10.20 42.36
N ARG A 376 36.22 11.15 42.56
CA ARG A 376 36.34 12.42 41.84
C ARG A 376 36.50 12.20 40.34
N ARG A 377 37.51 11.44 39.91
CA ARG A 377 37.80 11.19 38.49
C ARG A 377 36.65 10.48 37.78
N ALA A 378 35.98 9.54 38.45
CA ALA A 378 34.75 8.93 37.95
C ALA A 378 33.62 9.96 37.77
N LEU A 379 33.39 10.82 38.76
CA LEU A 379 32.38 11.89 38.71
C LEU A 379 32.69 12.95 37.64
N GLU A 380 33.96 13.32 37.45
CA GLU A 380 34.41 14.24 36.40
C GLU A 380 34.15 13.64 35.00
N ALA A 381 34.35 12.33 34.84
CA ALA A 381 33.97 11.57 33.65
C ALA A 381 32.44 11.34 33.48
N GLY A 382 31.62 11.76 34.45
CA GLY A 382 30.16 11.58 34.45
C GLY A 382 29.66 10.23 35.00
N ASP A 383 30.57 9.36 35.45
CA ASP A 383 30.24 8.05 36.00
C ASP A 383 29.95 8.12 37.51
N ILE A 384 28.70 8.47 37.81
CA ILE A 384 28.17 8.53 39.17
C ILE A 384 28.11 7.14 39.81
N GLU A 385 27.92 6.07 39.03
CA GLU A 385 27.83 4.69 39.52
C GLU A 385 29.21 4.20 40.01
N MET A 386 30.27 4.42 39.23
CA MET A 386 31.66 4.18 39.66
C MET A 386 32.10 5.11 40.79
N SER A 387 31.67 6.37 40.79
CA SER A 387 31.96 7.31 41.88
C SER A 387 31.48 6.77 43.24
N LEU A 388 30.22 6.31 43.30
CA LEU A 388 29.66 5.65 44.49
C LEU A 388 30.42 4.39 44.90
N GLN A 389 30.81 3.53 43.94
CA GLN A 389 31.61 2.32 44.24
C GLN A 389 32.98 2.62 44.87
N HIS A 390 33.55 3.81 44.63
CA HIS A 390 34.76 4.25 45.31
C HIS A 390 34.47 4.82 46.70
N LEU A 391 33.35 5.55 46.89
CA LEU A 391 32.94 6.03 48.21
C LEU A 391 32.56 4.90 49.18
N ASP A 392 31.93 3.83 48.69
CA ASP A 392 31.58 2.66 49.51
C ASP A 392 32.81 1.83 49.97
N LYS A 393 34.02 2.14 49.45
CA LYS A 393 35.31 1.59 49.95
C LYS A 393 35.93 2.44 51.07
N LEU A 394 35.46 3.65 51.30
CA LEU A 394 36.04 4.55 52.30
C LEU A 394 35.92 4.01 53.73
N PRO A 395 36.85 4.36 54.64
CA PRO A 395 36.71 4.08 56.07
C PRO A 395 35.36 4.58 56.62
N PRO A 396 34.77 3.90 57.61
CA PRO A 396 33.47 4.27 58.18
C PRO A 396 33.25 5.77 58.48
N PRO A 397 34.19 6.52 59.12
CA PRO A 397 33.99 7.95 59.40
C PRO A 397 33.96 8.83 58.13
N ALA A 398 34.83 8.58 57.16
CA ALA A 398 34.78 9.26 55.86
C ALA A 398 33.49 8.93 55.11
N ARG A 399 33.09 7.66 55.11
CA ARG A 399 31.86 7.20 54.45
C ARG A 399 30.61 7.84 55.05
N ALA A 400 30.55 7.97 56.38
CA ALA A 400 29.49 8.68 57.09
C ALA A 400 29.42 10.16 56.69
N ALA A 401 30.57 10.85 56.64
CA ALA A 401 30.62 12.24 56.17
C ALA A 401 30.16 12.41 54.71
N MET A 402 30.41 11.42 53.84
CA MET A 402 29.94 11.40 52.45
C MET A 402 28.46 11.01 52.26
N GLN A 403 27.76 10.49 53.26
CA GLN A 403 26.39 9.94 53.10
C GLN A 403 25.43 10.96 52.46
N GLY A 404 25.42 12.20 52.94
CA GLY A 404 24.55 13.26 52.41
C GLY A 404 24.79 13.59 50.93
N TRP A 405 25.99 13.34 50.39
CA TRP A 405 26.28 13.44 48.96
C TRP A 405 25.90 12.14 48.22
N ALA A 406 26.29 10.99 48.78
CA ALA A 406 26.05 9.68 48.20
C ALA A 406 24.55 9.40 47.99
N ASP A 407 23.70 9.83 48.92
CA ASP A 407 22.26 9.59 48.83
C ASP A 407 21.58 10.52 47.80
N GLN A 408 22.11 11.73 47.59
CA GLN A 408 21.70 12.59 46.47
C GLN A 408 22.07 11.98 45.11
N ALA A 409 23.30 11.45 45.00
CA ALA A 409 23.77 10.75 43.81
C ALA A 409 22.95 9.47 43.52
N ARG A 410 22.66 8.67 44.54
CA ARG A 410 21.78 7.48 44.46
C ARG A 410 20.36 7.85 44.05
N ALA A 411 19.80 8.94 44.58
CA ALA A 411 18.46 9.40 44.21
C ALA A 411 18.36 9.88 42.75
N LEU A 412 19.39 10.57 42.24
CA LEU A 412 19.47 10.93 40.81
C LEU A 412 19.59 9.69 39.91
N LEU A 413 20.40 8.70 40.31
CA LEU A 413 20.53 7.44 39.57
C LEU A 413 19.22 6.64 39.56
N ALA A 414 18.50 6.58 40.68
CA ALA A 414 17.18 5.94 40.75
C ALA A 414 16.15 6.61 39.82
N ALA A 415 16.15 7.95 39.75
CA ALA A 415 15.33 8.69 38.78
C ALA A 415 15.72 8.41 37.32
N ARG A 416 17.04 8.42 37.01
CA ARG A 416 17.57 8.05 35.68
C ARG A 416 17.23 6.59 35.30
N ALA A 417 17.18 5.67 36.26
CA ALA A 417 16.79 4.28 36.05
C ALA A 417 15.27 4.13 35.81
N ALA A 418 14.43 4.81 36.60
CA ALA A 418 12.97 4.80 36.42
C ALA A 418 12.55 5.31 35.03
N LEU A 419 13.18 6.40 34.53
CA LEU A 419 12.92 6.89 33.17
C LEU A 419 13.37 5.91 32.07
N ARG A 420 14.44 5.13 32.29
CA ARG A 420 14.84 4.05 31.37
C ARG A 420 13.80 2.92 31.34
N GLN A 421 13.26 2.54 32.49
CA GLN A 421 12.21 1.52 32.59
C GLN A 421 10.90 1.99 31.91
N MET A 422 10.48 3.23 32.14
CA MET A 422 9.30 3.82 31.47
C MET A 422 9.43 3.91 29.94
N ALA A 423 10.65 3.98 29.40
CA ALA A 423 10.91 3.99 27.96
C ALA A 423 10.99 2.59 27.32
N ALA A 424 11.06 1.53 28.14
CA ALA A 424 11.18 0.15 27.70
C ALA A 424 9.87 -0.65 27.72
N GLY A 425 8.83 -0.12 28.37
CA GLY A 425 7.46 -0.69 28.43
C GLY A 425 6.40 0.23 27.85
#